data_AF-A0A8H6E7Z5-F1
#
_entry.id   AF-A0A8H6E7Z5-F1
#
_cell.length_a   1.000
_cell.length_b   1.000
_cell.length_c   1.000
_cell.angle_alpha   90.00
_cell.angle_beta   90.00
_cell.angle_gamma   90.00
#
_symmetry.space_group_name_H-M   'P 1'
#
loop_
_entity.id
_entity.type
_entity.pdbx_description
1 polymer ?
#
loop_
_entity_poly.entity_id
_entity_poly.type
_entity_poly.pdbx_seq_one_letter_code
_entity_poly.pdbx_strand_id
1 'polypeptide(L)' 'MVLITRGISLTNFLVASSALAFQVFVLYPWHKQLDDSFEDLKKEHLRVLQILDRVENGSLRGSIREQIEMKRQGQGI' A
#
# COMPACT_ATOMS: atom_id res chain seq x y z
N MET A 1 47.01 14.81 29.13
CA MET A 1 47.12 13.95 27.93
C MET A 1 46.05 12.86 27.87
N VAL A 2 45.82 12.06 28.92
CA VAL A 2 44.83 10.95 28.90
C VAL A 2 43.35 11.40 28.99
N LEU A 3 43.06 12.49 29.69
CA LEU A 3 41.68 13.01 29.83
C LEU A 3 41.13 13.60 28.53
N ILE A 4 41.97 14.22 27.70
CA ILE A 4 41.58 14.81 26.43
C ILE A 4 41.33 13.72 25.38
N THR A 5 42.22 12.73 25.29
CA THR A 5 42.02 11.59 24.36
C THR A 5 40.81 10.74 24.74
N ARG A 6 40.54 10.55 26.04
CA ARG A 6 39.30 9.90 26.50
C ARG A 6 38.06 10.74 26.25
N GLY A 7 38.15 12.06 26.39
CA GLY A 7 37.07 12.98 26.03
C GLY A 7 36.72 12.91 24.55
N ILE A 8 37.73 12.86 23.66
CA ILE A 8 37.52 12.75 22.21
C ILE A 8 36.84 11.41 21.86
N SER A 9 37.27 10.29 22.45
CA SER A 9 36.59 8.99 22.23
C SER A 9 35.15 8.97 22.77
N LEU A 10 34.89 9.60 23.92
CA LEU A 10 33.56 9.68 24.51
C LEU A 10 32.61 10.54 23.66
N THR A 11 33.10 11.70 23.20
CA THR A 11 32.34 12.58 22.29
C THR A 11 32.09 11.89 20.95
N ASN A 12 33.06 11.18 20.40
CA ASN A 12 32.87 10.41 19.16
C ASN A 12 31.83 9.30 19.33
N PHE A 13 31.85 8.60 20.46
CA PHE A 13 30.84 7.58 20.79
C PHE A 13 29.44 8.19 20.97
N LEU A 14 29.34 9.34 21.65
CA LEU A 14 28.09 10.06 21.82
C LEU A 14 27.52 10.52 20.47
N VAL A 15 28.35 11.11 19.60
CA VAL A 15 27.92 11.55 18.26
C VAL A 15 27.48 10.37 17.41
N ALA A 16 28.24 9.27 17.39
CA ALA A 16 27.87 8.06 16.66
C ALA A 16 26.58 7.42 17.20
N SER A 17 26.41 7.39 18.53
CA SER A 17 25.20 6.87 19.18
C SER A 17 23.99 7.76 18.91
N SER A 18 24.17 9.09 18.90
CA SER A 18 23.12 10.05 18.52
C SER A 18 22.74 9.92 17.05
N ALA A 19 23.70 9.68 16.15
CA ALA A 19 23.43 9.43 14.74
C ALA A 19 22.69 8.09 14.54
N LEU A 20 23.08 7.02 15.25
CA LEU A 20 22.38 5.73 15.22
C LEU A 20 20.95 5.85 15.79
N ALA A 21 20.79 6.59 16.89
CA ALA A 21 19.49 6.89 17.46
C ALA A 21 18.63 7.70 16.48
N PHE A 22 19.17 8.73 15.84
CA PHE A 22 18.47 9.48 14.79
C PHE A 22 18.10 8.58 13.61
N GLN A 23 18.99 7.69 13.20
CA GLN A 23 18.72 6.72 12.13
C GLN A 23 17.55 5.80 12.51
N VAL A 24 17.50 5.30 13.74
CA VAL A 24 16.39 4.47 14.24
C VAL A 24 15.11 5.29 14.45
N PHE A 25 15.18 6.48 15.03
CA PHE A 25 14.06 7.38 15.31
C PHE A 25 13.55 8.15 14.09
N VAL A 26 14.25 8.14 12.96
CA VAL A 26 13.71 8.61 11.68
C VAL A 26 13.14 7.43 10.90
N LEU A 27 13.85 6.28 10.85
CA LEU A 27 13.30 5.07 10.21
C LEU A 27 12.03 4.56 10.91
N TYR A 28 11.92 4.70 12.23
CA TYR A 28 10.76 4.20 12.98
C TYR A 28 9.46 5.00 12.68
N PRO A 29 9.37 6.31 12.89
CA PRO A 29 8.19 7.08 12.50
C PRO A 29 7.98 7.12 10.97
N TRP A 30 9.05 7.07 10.17
CA TRP A 30 8.91 7.02 8.71
C TRP A 30 8.29 5.71 8.22
N HIS A 31 8.69 4.55 8.76
CA HIS A 31 8.02 3.30 8.38
C HIS A 31 6.56 3.31 8.80
N LYS A 32 6.24 3.86 9.99
CA LYS A 32 4.87 3.91 10.49
C LYS A 32 3.95 4.76 9.59
N GLN A 33 4.45 5.91 9.12
CA GLN A 33 3.73 6.74 8.14
C GLN A 33 3.66 6.11 6.76
N LEU A 34 4.71 5.40 6.34
CA LEU A 34 4.73 4.70 5.07
C LEU A 34 3.75 3.52 5.07
N ASP A 35 3.68 2.77 6.16
CA ASP A 35 2.78 1.61 6.32
C ASP A 35 1.31 2.05 6.34
N ASP A 36 0.97 3.09 7.12
CA ASP A 36 -0.38 3.66 7.14
C ASP A 36 -0.78 4.18 5.73
N SER A 37 0.15 4.83 5.02
CA SER A 37 -0.09 5.31 3.64
C SER A 37 -0.22 4.15 2.63
N PHE A 38 0.50 3.05 2.84
CA PHE A 38 0.43 1.86 1.99
C PHE A 38 -0.87 1.09 2.20
N GLU A 39 -1.36 1.02 3.43
CA GLU A 39 -2.60 0.35 3.78
C GLU A 39 -3.83 1.05 3.19
N ASP A 40 -3.85 2.38 3.22
CA ASP A 40 -4.90 3.16 2.56
C ASP A 40 -4.85 3.04 1.03
N LEU A 41 -3.65 3.01 0.44
CA LEU A 41 -3.50 2.77 -0.99
C LEU A 41 -3.96 1.35 -1.40
N LYS A 42 -3.74 0.35 -0.54
CA LYS A 42 -4.19 -1.03 -0.78
C LYS A 42 -5.71 -1.16 -0.75
N LYS A 43 -6.39 -0.40 0.12
CA LYS A 43 -7.86 -0.36 0.19
C LYS A 43 -8.46 0.22 -1.09
N GLU A 44 -7.85 1.27 -1.65
CA GLU A 44 -8.29 1.80 -2.94
C GLU A 44 -8.08 0.82 -4.08
N HIS A 45 -6.93 0.14 -4.12
CA HIS A 45 -6.66 -0.87 -5.15
C HIS A 45 -7.68 -2.04 -5.10
N LEU A 46 -8.01 -2.52 -3.90
CA LEU A 46 -9.04 -3.55 -3.70
C LEU A 46 -10.44 -3.08 -4.10
N ARG A 47 -10.79 -1.81 -3.81
CA ARG A 47 -12.07 -1.23 -4.21
C ARG A 47 -12.20 -1.14 -5.73
N VAL A 48 -11.13 -0.75 -6.43
CA VAL A 48 -11.11 -0.70 -7.89
C VAL A 48 -11.29 -2.09 -8.49
N LEU A 49 -10.60 -3.11 -7.96
CA LEU A 49 -10.76 -4.50 -8.39
C LEU A 49 -12.21 -5.01 -8.20
N GLN A 50 -12.86 -4.68 -7.07
CA GLN A 50 -14.25 -5.07 -6.81
C GLN A 50 -15.25 -4.38 -7.74
N ILE A 51 -15.00 -3.11 -8.10
CA ILE A 51 -15.84 -2.39 -9.06
C ILE A 51 -15.66 -3.01 -10.45
N LEU A 52 -14.42 -3.32 -10.83
CA LEU A 52 -14.12 -3.93 -12.13
C LEU A 52 -14.77 -5.31 -12.26
N ASP A 53 -14.66 -6.15 -11.23
CA ASP A 53 -15.32 -7.46 -11.17
C ASP A 53 -16.85 -7.34 -11.25
N ARG A 54 -17.47 -6.37 -10.56
CA ARG A 54 -18.92 -6.13 -10.66
C ARG A 54 -19.35 -5.63 -12.04
N VAL A 55 -18.56 -4.75 -12.66
CA VAL A 55 -18.87 -4.21 -13.99
C VAL A 55 -18.73 -5.32 -15.03
N GLU A 56 -17.68 -6.13 -14.96
CA GLU A 56 -17.48 -7.28 -15.82
C GLU A 56 -18.63 -8.29 -15.65
N ASN A 57 -18.90 -8.75 -14.43
CA ASN A 57 -19.96 -9.72 -14.16
C ASN A 57 -21.36 -9.18 -14.47
N GLY A 58 -21.60 -7.88 -14.27
CA GLY A 58 -22.85 -7.21 -14.64
C GLY A 58 -23.05 -7.10 -16.15
N SER A 59 -21.98 -6.76 -16.87
CA SER A 59 -21.98 -6.63 -18.34
C SER A 59 -22.16 -7.99 -19.03
N LEU A 60 -21.48 -9.04 -18.54
CA LEU A 60 -21.69 -10.40 -19.04
C LEU A 60 -23.14 -10.86 -18.83
N ARG A 61 -23.71 -10.60 -17.65
CA ARG A 61 -25.10 -11.01 -17.36
C ARG A 61 -26.13 -10.24 -18.19
N GLY A 62 -25.87 -8.97 -18.51
CA GLY A 62 -26.69 -8.17 -19.42
C GLY A 62 -26.65 -8.73 -20.85
N SER A 63 -25.44 -8.98 -21.36
CA SER A 63 -25.21 -9.53 -22.70
C SER A 63 -25.85 -10.91 -22.90
N ILE A 64 -25.79 -11.77 -21.88
CA ILE A 64 -26.43 -13.09 -21.89
C ILE A 64 -27.96 -12.97 -21.89
N ARG A 65 -28.52 -12.05 -21.11
CA ARG A 65 -29.99 -11.80 -21.10
C ARG A 65 -30.48 -11.32 -22.45
N GLU A 66 -29.76 -10.41 -23.08
CA GLU A 66 -30.13 -9.84 -24.38
C GLU A 66 -30.10 -10.91 -25.48
N GLN A 67 -29.09 -11.79 -25.48
CA GLN A 67 -29.02 -12.92 -26.41
C GLN A 67 -30.14 -13.95 -26.21
N ILE A 68 -30.57 -14.19 -24.96
CA ILE A 68 -31.68 -15.11 -24.66
C ILE A 68 -33.01 -14.52 -25.16
N GLU A 69 -33.22 -13.22 -25.01
CA GLU A 69 -34.44 -12.56 -25.50
C GLU A 69 -34.50 -12.51 -27.02
N MET A 70 -33.37 -12.26 -27.70
CA MET A 70 -33.30 -12.35 -29.17
C MET A 70 -33.59 -13.76 -29.69
N LYS A 71 -33.05 -14.81 -29.05
CA LYS A 71 -33.36 -16.19 -29.43
C LYS A 71 -34.81 -16.57 -29.15
N ARG A 72 -35.39 -16.08 -28.05
CA ARG A 72 -36.78 -16.34 -27.68
C ARG A 72 -37.76 -15.69 -28.65
N GLN A 73 -37.44 -14.51 -29.19
CA GLN A 73 -38.25 -13.87 -30.24
C GLN A 73 -38.04 -14.55 -31.61
N GLY A 74 -36.83 -15.02 -31.91
CA GLY A 74 -36.52 -15.70 -33.18
C GLY A 74 -37.03 -17.14 -33.32
N GLN A 75 -37.40 -17.82 -32.22
CA GLN A 75 -37.97 -19.18 -32.24
C GLN A 75 -39.50 -19.22 -32.18
N GLY A 76 -40.17 -18.07 -32.26
CA GLY A 76 -41.63 -17.95 -32.22
C GLY A 76 -42.27 -17.73 -33.59
N ILE A 77 -41.91 -18.53 -34.62
CA ILE A 77 -42.70 -18.74 -35.85
C ILE A 77 -42.53 -20.20 -36.28
#